data_AF-A0A238WH40-F1
#
_entry.id   AF-A0A238WH40-F1
#
_cell.length_a   1.000
_cell.length_b   1.000
_cell.length_c   1.000
_cell.angle_alpha   90.00
_cell.angle_beta   90.00
_cell.angle_gamma   90.00
#
_symmetry.space_group_name_H-M   'P 1'
#
loop_
_entity.id
_entity.type
_entity.pdbx_description
1 polymer ?
#
loop_
_entity_poly.entity_id
_entity_poly.type
_entity_poly.pdbx_seq_one_letter_code
_entity_poly.pdbx_strand_id
1 'polypeptide(L)' 'MTQRVRLVLGVADHPCSLCGKDVPQLVESRNVRRLRDRLSLHWDPHVRLTEVCRVCGGRTRVEHAGRSASSR' A
#
# COMPACT_ATOMS: atom_id res chain seq x y z
N MET A 1 -1.54 -18.69 6.81
CA MET A 1 -1.25 -17.24 6.82
C MET A 1 0.11 -16.96 6.20
N THR A 2 0.18 -16.12 5.16
CA THR A 2 1.46 -15.72 4.52
C THR A 2 2.05 -14.53 5.26
N GLN A 3 3.30 -14.66 5.72
CA GLN A 3 3.99 -13.56 6.40
C GLN A 3 4.25 -12.41 5.43
N ARG A 4 3.85 -11.21 5.84
CA ARG A 4 4.02 -9.97 5.09
C ARG A 4 4.82 -8.97 5.89
N VAL A 5 5.66 -8.22 5.21
CA VAL A 5 6.29 -7.02 5.76
C VAL A 5 5.43 -5.82 5.37
N ARG A 6 5.31 -4.88 6.30
CA ARG A 6 4.67 -3.57 6.06
C ARG A 6 5.75 -2.50 6.09
N LEU A 7 5.76 -1.65 5.09
CA LEU A 7 6.66 -0.51 4.96
C LEU A 7 5.81 0.75 4.85
N VAL A 8 6.11 1.75 5.67
CA VAL A 8 5.54 3.08 5.52
C VAL A 8 6.35 3.79 4.45
N LEU A 9 5.71 4.11 3.32
CA LEU A 9 6.35 4.79 2.19
C LEU A 9 6.28 6.31 2.34
N GLY A 10 5.34 6.82 3.15
CA GLY A 10 5.15 8.25 3.36
C GLY A 10 3.72 8.58 3.77
N VAL A 11 3.31 9.80 3.47
CA VAL A 11 1.92 10.28 3.58
C VAL A 11 1.36 10.47 2.17
N ALA A 12 0.05 10.36 2.02
CA ALA A 12 -0.63 10.65 0.75
C ALA A 12 -0.61 12.17 0.46
N ASP A 13 -0.94 12.55 -0.78
CA ASP A 13 -1.02 13.95 -1.19
C ASP A 13 -2.42 14.56 -0.96
N HIS A 14 -3.35 13.80 -0.38
CA HIS A 14 -4.75 14.18 -0.15
C HIS A 14 -5.21 13.87 1.29
N PRO A 15 -6.21 14.59 1.81
CA PRO A 15 -6.81 14.26 3.10
C PRO A 15 -7.57 12.92 3.04
N CYS A 16 -7.72 12.26 4.18
CA CYS A 16 -8.39 10.96 4.26
C CYS A 16 -9.79 11.01 3.62
N SER A 17 -10.02 10.16 2.62
CA SER A 17 -11.29 10.09 1.89
C SER A 17 -12.50 9.68 2.73
N LEU A 18 -12.28 9.13 3.93
CA LEU A 18 -13.34 8.69 4.83
C LEU A 18 -13.71 9.74 5.88
N CYS A 19 -12.73 10.41 6.47
CA CYS A 19 -12.99 11.34 7.58
C CYS A 19 -12.53 12.78 7.33
N GLY A 20 -11.64 13.02 6.35
CA GLY A 20 -11.09 14.33 6.02
C GLY A 20 -10.18 14.97 7.07
N LYS A 21 -9.93 14.31 8.22
CA LYS A 21 -9.28 14.92 9.38
C LYS A 21 -7.75 14.87 9.40
N ASP A 22 -7.16 13.99 8.59
CA ASP A 22 -5.72 13.77 8.58
C ASP A 22 -5.28 13.26 7.20
N VAL A 23 -3.99 13.36 6.93
CA VAL A 23 -3.38 12.82 5.72
C VAL A 23 -3.02 11.35 5.97
N PRO A 24 -3.62 10.40 5.23
CA PRO A 24 -3.38 8.99 5.47
C PRO A 24 -1.94 8.60 5.11
N GLN A 25 -1.41 7.61 5.82
CA GLN A 25 -0.09 7.07 5.53
C GLN A 25 -0.16 6.05 4.40
N LEU A 26 0.78 6.15 3.46
CA LEU A 26 0.93 5.16 2.41
C LEU A 26 1.72 3.96 2.95
N VAL A 27 1.07 2.80 3.02
CA VAL A 27 1.65 1.57 3.53
C VAL A 27 1.73 0.55 2.41
N GLU A 28 2.96 0.13 2.10
CA GLU A 28 3.22 -1.03 1.26
C GLU A 28 3.18 -2.30 2.10
N SER A 29 2.45 -3.30 1.65
CA SER A 29 2.50 -4.64 2.21
C SER A 29 2.92 -5.65 1.14
N ARG A 30 3.99 -6.40 1.40
CA ARG A 30 4.54 -7.40 0.48
C ARG A 30 4.84 -8.70 1.20
N ASN A 31 4.72 -9.82 0.49
CA ASN A 31 5.08 -11.12 1.01
C ASN A 31 6.61 -11.20 1.19
N VAL A 32 7.04 -11.85 2.28
CA VAL A 32 8.46 -12.14 2.51
C VAL A 32 8.86 -13.34 1.68
N ARG A 33 10.00 -13.25 0.98
CA ARG A 33 10.56 -14.39 0.25
C ARG A 33 10.98 -15.49 1.24
N ARG A 34 10.28 -16.63 1.21
CA ARG A 34 10.61 -17.77 2.07
C ARG A 34 11.58 -18.71 1.37
N LEU A 35 12.16 -19.64 2.14
CA LEU A 35 13.11 -20.62 1.62
C LEU A 35 12.54 -21.40 0.42
N ARG A 36 11.29 -21.87 0.51
CA ARG A 36 10.59 -22.56 -0.60
C ARG A 36 10.52 -21.72 -1.88
N ASP A 37 10.39 -20.40 -1.74
CA ASP A 37 10.25 -19.47 -2.85
C ASP A 37 11.63 -19.03 -3.41
N ARG A 38 12.74 -19.43 -2.77
CA ARG A 38 14.09 -19.18 -3.30
C ARG A 38 14.43 -20.09 -4.47
N LEU A 39 13.82 -21.28 -4.51
CA LEU A 39 13.96 -22.23 -5.61
C LEU A 39 13.14 -21.83 -6.84
N SER A 40 12.16 -20.94 -6.67
CA SER A 40 11.39 -20.37 -7.76
C SER A 40 12.18 -19.24 -8.44
N LEU A 41 12.41 -19.40 -9.75
CA LEU A 41 12.98 -18.34 -10.61
C LEU A 41 12.03 -17.14 -10.75
N HIS A 42 10.72 -17.38 -10.74
CA HIS A 42 9.67 -16.36 -10.91
C HIS A 42 8.91 -16.12 -9.61
N TRP A 43 9.59 -15.62 -8.58
CA TRP A 43 8.94 -15.29 -7.31
C TRP A 43 8.22 -13.94 -7.39
N ASP A 44 6.90 -13.92 -7.12
CA ASP A 44 6.09 -12.71 -7.00
C ASP A 44 5.88 -12.31 -5.52
N PRO A 45 6.36 -11.13 -5.07
CA PRO A 45 6.13 -10.62 -3.72
C PRO A 45 4.67 -10.24 -3.43
N HIS A 46 3.77 -10.17 -4.41
CA HIS A 46 2.39 -9.70 -4.27
C HIS A 46 2.28 -8.40 -3.46
N VAL A 47 2.82 -7.32 -4.01
CA VAL A 47 2.81 -5.99 -3.39
C VAL A 47 1.40 -5.41 -3.37
N ARG A 48 0.99 -4.83 -2.23
CA ARG A 48 -0.28 -4.12 -2.06
C ARG A 48 -0.04 -2.79 -1.38
N LEU A 49 -0.52 -1.72 -1.99
CA LEU A 49 -0.51 -0.38 -1.41
C LEU A 49 -1.84 -0.11 -0.69
N THR A 50 -1.76 0.47 0.50
CA THR A 50 -2.92 0.80 1.32
C THR A 50 -2.68 2.12 2.02
N GLU A 51 -3.63 3.03 1.90
CA GLU A 51 -3.69 4.24 2.69
C GLU A 51 -4.30 3.93 4.06
N VAL A 52 -3.65 4.39 5.13
CA VAL A 52 -4.12 4.19 6.50
C VAL A 52 -4.19 5.52 7.22
N CYS A 53 -5.40 5.95 7.58
CA CYS A 53 -5.58 7.14 8.40
C CYS A 53 -5.28 6.84 9.88
N ARG A 54 -4.46 7.68 10.52
CA ARG A 54 -4.13 7.54 11.95
C ARG A 54 -5.26 7.95 12.89
N VAL A 55 -6.14 8.84 12.42
CA VAL A 55 -7.25 9.37 13.23
C VAL A 55 -8.46 8.45 13.24
N CYS A 56 -8.97 8.06 12.06
CA CYS A 56 -10.17 7.20 11.98
C CYS A 56 -9.85 5.71 11.82
N GLY A 57 -8.58 5.34 11.60
CA GLY A 57 -8.19 3.95 11.33
C GLY A 57 -8.64 3.44 9.95
N GLY A 58 -9.23 4.30 9.13
CA GLY A 58 -9.71 3.99 7.79
C GLY A 58 -8.61 3.44 6.89
N ARG A 59 -8.93 2.39 6.14
CA ARG A 59 -7.99 1.73 5.22
C ARG A 59 -8.56 1.69 3.83
N THR A 60 -7.86 2.31 2.88
CA THR A 60 -8.27 2.34 1.48
C THR A 60 -7.18 1.70 0.63
N ARG A 61 -7.58 0.77 -0.25
CA ARG A 61 -6.62 0.16 -1.18
C ARG A 61 -6.28 1.19 -2.25
N VAL A 62 -4.99 1.45 -2.43
CA VAL A 62 -4.51 2.24 -3.55
C VAL A 62 -4.30 1.26 -4.70
N GLU A 63 -5.29 1.18 -5.58
CA GLU A 63 -5.03 0.64 -6.90
C GLU A 63 -4.14 1.65 -7.60
N HIS A 64 -3.04 1.23 -8.22
CA HIS A 64 -2.21 2.13 -9.01
C HIS A 64 -3.12 2.84 -10.02
N ALA A 65 -3.47 4.09 -9.72
CA ALA A 65 -3.94 5.04 -10.69
C ALA A 65 -2.75 5.31 -11.61
N GLY A 66 -2.54 4.43 -12.59
CA GLY A 66 -1.92 4.88 -13.82
C GLY A 66 -2.75 6.07 -14.30
N ARG A 67 -2.17 7.26 -14.26
CA ARG A 67 -2.71 8.57 -14.66
C ARG A 67 -3.45 9.35 -13.55
N SER A 68 -2.68 9.97 -12.67
CA SER A 68 -2.95 11.38 -12.40
C SER A 68 -2.55 12.20 -13.64
N ALA A 69 -3.42 13.16 -13.99
CA ALA A 69 -3.17 14.30 -14.88
C ALA A 69 -2.99 14.03 -16.39
N SER A 70 -4.09 14.16 -17.13
CA SER A 70 -4.11 15.02 -18.32
C SER A 70 -5.42 15.78 -18.35
N SER A 71 -5.46 16.91 -17.66
CA SER A 71 -6.38 18.01 -17.95
C SER A 71 -5.68 18.95 -18.93
N ARG A 72 -6.07 18.89 -20.20
CA ARG A 72 -6.21 20.04 -21.09
C ARG A 72 -6.87 19.63 -22.39
#